data_AF-A0A7V9DDY9-F1
#
_entry.id   AF-A0A7V9DDY9-F1
#
_cell.length_a   1.000
_cell.length_b   1.000
_cell.length_c   1.000
_cell.angle_alpha   90.00
_cell.angle_beta   90.00
_cell.angle_gamma   90.00
#
_symmetry.space_group_name_H-M   'P 1'
#
loop_
_entity.id
_entity.type
_entity.pdbx_description
1 polymer ?
#
loop_
_entity_poly.entity_id
_entity_poly.type
_entity_poly.pdbx_seq_one_letter_code
_entity_poly.pdbx_strand_id
1 'polypeptide(L)'
;MAGKLLLIGHLRFIWHELACGPIMNRNTLNLALVALLLLLVTACFCRSDRESGSVSFNSSRPSFEDPESSSTGSPNQRRDEGDFLVEHLEVSTPRYTELDQQVKNERLLESAAEQLNRALILPHDIPLRTKDCNQVNAFYSPGDRSITICYELMEHFYKIFKSVGNSDDQAYDK
;
A
#
# COMPACT_ATOMS: atom_id res chain seq x y z
N MET A 1 4.56 7.56 90.61
CA MET A 1 3.60 6.63 91.22
C MET A 1 2.20 7.04 90.79
N ALA A 2 1.43 6.07 90.29
CA ALA A 2 -0.04 5.96 90.20
C ALA A 2 -0.88 7.24 89.98
N GLY A 3 -1.72 7.39 88.95
CA GLY A 3 -2.54 6.39 88.25
C GLY A 3 -4.01 6.58 88.60
N LYS A 4 -4.88 6.53 87.57
CA LYS A 4 -6.36 6.34 87.54
C LYS A 4 -7.04 7.39 86.65
N LEU A 5 -8.10 7.13 85.89
CA LEU A 5 -8.75 5.94 85.32
C LEU A 5 -10.02 6.53 84.67
N LEU A 6 -10.34 6.19 83.41
CA LEU A 6 -11.71 6.03 82.86
C LEU A 6 -12.62 7.31 82.86
N LEU A 7 -13.60 7.56 81.98
CA LEU A 7 -14.34 6.80 80.97
C LEU A 7 -15.33 7.77 80.28
N ILE A 8 -15.83 7.38 79.09
CA ILE A 8 -17.09 7.80 78.42
C ILE A 8 -17.04 9.24 77.88
N GLY A 9 -17.27 9.56 76.61
CA GLY A 9 -18.17 9.09 75.54
C GLY A 9 -18.60 10.38 74.81
N HIS A 10 -19.19 10.47 73.62
CA HIS A 10 -19.68 9.57 72.63
C HIS A 10 -20.10 10.50 71.46
N LEU A 11 -20.11 9.99 70.23
CA LEU A 11 -20.80 10.51 69.02
C LEU A 11 -20.23 11.69 68.19
N ARG A 12 -19.95 11.28 66.94
CA ARG A 12 -20.33 11.89 65.66
C ARG A 12 -19.45 13.04 65.18
N PHE A 13 -18.74 12.82 64.07
CA PHE A 13 -19.22 13.07 62.71
C PHE A 13 -18.19 12.41 61.77
N ILE A 14 -18.56 11.31 61.10
CA ILE A 14 -18.79 11.29 59.65
C ILE A 14 -17.57 11.84 58.90
N TRP A 15 -16.71 10.96 58.37
CA TRP A 15 -16.33 10.94 56.96
C TRP A 15 -15.72 9.57 56.66
N HIS A 16 -16.59 8.73 56.09
CA HIS A 16 -16.32 7.41 55.54
C HIS A 16 -15.51 7.57 54.25
N GLU A 17 -14.66 6.59 53.99
CA GLU A 17 -14.15 6.09 52.70
C GLU A 17 -14.35 6.95 51.44
N LEU A 18 -13.25 7.15 50.69
CA LEU A 18 -13.07 6.70 49.29
C LEU A 18 -11.97 7.54 48.63
N ALA A 19 -10.71 7.13 48.78
CA ALA A 19 -9.63 7.57 47.90
C ALA A 19 -8.62 6.43 47.69
N CYS A 20 -9.14 5.27 47.29
CA CYS A 20 -8.32 4.24 46.63
C CYS A 20 -8.62 4.33 45.14
N GLY A 21 -8.01 5.32 44.47
CA GLY A 21 -7.94 5.33 43.01
C GLY A 21 -6.90 4.30 42.56
N PRO A 22 -7.16 3.48 41.53
CA PRO A 22 -6.21 2.45 41.13
C PRO A 22 -4.94 3.12 40.61
N ILE A 23 -3.80 2.69 41.12
CA ILE A 23 -2.48 2.95 40.52
C ILE A 23 -2.50 2.27 39.16
N MET A 24 -2.92 2.99 38.13
CA MET A 24 -2.99 2.49 36.77
C MET A 24 -1.54 2.31 36.28
N ASN A 25 -1.10 1.06 36.12
CA ASN A 25 0.22 0.73 35.61
C ASN A 25 0.48 1.48 34.30
N ARG A 26 1.73 1.95 34.06
CA ARG A 26 2.10 2.62 32.80
C ARG A 26 1.67 1.84 31.55
N ASN A 27 1.67 0.51 31.63
CA ASN A 27 1.22 -0.35 30.55
C ASN A 27 -0.29 -0.28 30.30
N THR A 28 -1.13 -0.14 31.33
CA THR A 28 -2.58 0.01 31.17
C THR A 28 -2.93 1.43 30.71
N LEU A 29 -2.15 2.43 31.11
CA LEU A 29 -2.28 3.81 30.62
C LEU A 29 -1.90 3.92 29.14
N ASN A 30 -0.82 3.25 28.71
CA ASN A 30 -0.43 3.14 27.30
C ASN A 30 -1.49 2.37 26.48
N LEU A 31 -2.02 1.26 27.02
CA LEU A 31 -3.06 0.48 26.36
C LEU A 31 -4.34 1.31 26.16
N ALA A 32 -4.73 2.08 27.19
CA ALA A 32 -5.86 3.00 27.12
C ALA A 32 -5.64 4.12 26.09
N LEU A 33 -4.43 4.68 25.99
CA LEU A 33 -4.08 5.68 24.98
C LEU A 33 -4.16 5.11 23.56
N VAL A 34 -3.65 3.90 23.32
CA VAL A 34 -3.74 3.25 21.99
C VAL A 34 -5.19 2.96 21.63
N ALA A 35 -5.99 2.44 22.57
CA ALA A 35 -7.41 2.19 22.34
C ALA A 35 -8.19 3.48 22.03
N LEU A 36 -7.88 4.58 22.70
CA LEU A 36 -8.46 5.90 22.43
C LEU A 36 -8.08 6.41 21.04
N LEU A 37 -6.81 6.27 20.64
CA LEU A 37 -6.35 6.67 19.30
C LEU A 37 -7.02 5.86 18.20
N LEU A 38 -7.17 4.54 18.40
CA LEU A 38 -7.89 3.68 17.46
C LEU A 38 -9.37 4.09 17.36
N LEU A 39 -10.02 4.39 18.49
CA LEU A 39 -11.40 4.89 18.49
C LEU A 39 -11.54 6.24 17.77
N LEU A 40 -10.61 7.18 17.98
CA LEU A 40 -10.58 8.47 17.29
C LEU A 40 -10.43 8.30 15.76
N VAL A 41 -9.55 7.41 15.32
CA VAL A 41 -9.38 7.11 13.88
C VAL A 41 -10.64 6.49 13.30
N THR A 42 -11.30 5.57 14.02
CA THR A 42 -12.56 4.96 13.55
C THR A 42 -13.75 5.93 13.54
N ALA A 43 -13.78 6.92 14.45
CA ALA A 43 -14.83 7.93 14.49
C ALA A 43 -14.76 8.93 13.31
N CYS A 44 -13.61 9.03 12.63
CA CYS A 44 -13.45 9.84 11.43
C CYS A 44 -14.01 9.16 10.15
N PHE A 45 -14.35 7.86 10.19
CA PHE A 45 -14.85 7.12 9.02
C PHE A 45 -16.39 7.08 8.90
N CYS A 46 -17.13 7.70 9.83
CA CYS A 46 -18.59 7.84 9.73
C CYS A 46 -19.02 9.31 9.87
N ARG A 47 -18.66 10.16 8.90
CA ARG A 47 -19.45 11.34 8.57
C ARG A 47 -19.82 11.30 7.08
N SER A 48 -20.85 10.51 6.79
CA SER A 48 -21.55 10.50 5.51
C SER A 48 -22.60 11.59 5.52
N ASP A 49 -22.18 12.82 5.25
CA ASP A 49 -23.04 13.90 4.76
C ASP A 49 -22.29 14.59 3.63
N ARG A 50 -22.51 14.12 2.40
CA ARG A 50 -22.13 14.83 1.18
C ARG A 50 -23.36 15.62 0.75
N GLU A 51 -23.51 16.81 1.33
CA GLU A 51 -24.47 17.80 0.87
C GLU A 51 -24.03 18.27 -0.52
N SER A 52 -24.89 18.02 -1.51
CA SER A 52 -24.70 18.40 -2.90
C SER A 52 -24.77 19.92 -3.05
N GLY A 53 -23.65 20.61 -2.82
CA GLY A 53 -23.48 22.02 -3.14
C GLY A 53 -23.01 22.19 -4.59
N SER A 54 -23.94 22.42 -5.52
CA SER A 54 -23.65 22.83 -6.89
C SER A 54 -23.13 24.27 -6.91
N VAL A 55 -21.81 24.44 -7.00
CA VAL A 55 -21.23 25.74 -7.36
C VAL A 55 -21.37 25.91 -8.87
N SER A 56 -22.29 26.78 -9.27
CA SER A 56 -22.47 27.22 -10.65
C SER A 56 -21.29 28.12 -11.06
N PHE A 57 -20.29 27.54 -11.72
CA PHE A 57 -19.31 28.30 -12.48
C PHE A 57 -19.81 28.46 -13.91
N ASN A 58 -20.33 29.64 -14.20
CA ASN A 58 -20.72 30.02 -15.55
C ASN A 58 -19.43 30.32 -16.34
N SER A 59 -18.87 29.30 -16.97
CA SER A 59 -17.76 29.44 -17.91
C SER A 59 -18.21 28.87 -19.24
N SER A 60 -18.54 29.77 -20.16
CA SER A 60 -18.88 29.46 -21.55
C SER A 60 -17.74 28.69 -22.21
N ARG A 61 -17.88 27.36 -22.29
CA ARG A 61 -17.01 26.45 -23.02
C ARG A 61 -17.90 25.66 -24.00
N PRO A 62 -17.48 25.43 -25.25
CA PRO A 62 -18.32 24.74 -26.23
C PRO A 62 -18.69 23.35 -25.71
N SER A 63 -19.99 23.05 -25.77
CA SER A 63 -20.55 21.75 -25.43
C SER A 63 -19.89 20.65 -26.27
N PHE A 64 -19.02 19.87 -25.65
CA PHE A 64 -18.82 18.49 -26.05
C PHE A 64 -19.79 17.69 -25.19
N GLU A 65 -20.85 17.20 -25.80
CA GLU A 65 -21.80 16.29 -25.18
C GLU A 65 -21.03 15.03 -24.77
N ASP A 66 -20.96 14.75 -23.47
CA ASP A 66 -20.59 13.44 -22.97
C ASP A 66 -21.68 12.44 -23.41
N PRO A 67 -21.37 11.39 -24.19
CA PRO A 67 -22.28 10.27 -24.29
C PRO A 67 -22.12 9.46 -23.02
N GLU A 68 -23.13 9.62 -22.16
CA GLU A 68 -23.64 8.63 -21.24
C GLU A 68 -23.30 7.21 -21.69
N SER A 69 -22.65 6.49 -20.77
CA SER A 69 -22.21 5.10 -20.88
C SER A 69 -23.39 4.19 -21.23
N SER A 70 -23.68 4.11 -22.53
CA SER A 70 -24.60 3.17 -23.15
C SER A 70 -23.74 2.25 -24.00
N SER A 71 -23.57 1.01 -23.53
CA SER A 71 -22.92 -0.08 -24.26
C SER A 71 -23.70 -0.41 -25.53
N THR A 72 -23.49 0.40 -26.57
CA THR A 72 -23.91 0.10 -27.93
C THR A 72 -22.64 -0.29 -28.69
N GLY A 73 -22.44 -1.59 -28.85
CA GLY A 73 -21.29 -2.16 -29.55
C GLY A 73 -21.18 -1.60 -30.96
N SER A 74 -20.08 -0.89 -31.22
CA SER A 74 -19.65 -0.48 -32.55
C SER A 74 -18.84 -1.61 -33.19
N PRO A 75 -18.97 -1.91 -34.50
CA PRO A 75 -18.40 -3.10 -35.13
C PRO A 75 -16.89 -3.03 -35.36
N ASN A 76 -16.17 -2.18 -34.62
CA ASN A 76 -14.70 -2.08 -34.65
C ASN A 76 -14.11 -1.85 -33.24
N GLN A 77 -14.72 -2.43 -32.20
CA GLN A 77 -14.02 -2.62 -30.94
C GLN A 77 -13.02 -3.74 -31.14
N ARG A 78 -11.71 -3.43 -31.10
CA ARG A 78 -10.68 -4.46 -30.98
C ARG A 78 -11.01 -5.25 -29.72
N ARG A 79 -11.25 -6.54 -29.88
CA ARG A 79 -11.54 -7.43 -28.76
C ARG A 79 -10.25 -7.69 -28.03
N ASP A 80 -10.35 -7.68 -26.71
CA ASP A 80 -9.27 -8.11 -25.84
C ASP A 80 -9.34 -9.63 -25.73
N GLU A 81 -8.37 -10.29 -26.36
CA GLU A 81 -8.30 -11.74 -26.54
C GLU A 81 -7.07 -12.32 -25.81
N GLY A 82 -6.32 -11.53 -25.03
CA GLY A 82 -5.28 -12.08 -24.18
C GLY A 82 -4.71 -11.13 -23.13
N ASP A 83 -3.80 -11.68 -22.32
CA ASP A 83 -3.22 -11.03 -21.16
C ASP A 83 -1.68 -11.15 -21.13
N PHE A 84 -1.01 -10.20 -20.48
CA PHE A 84 0.33 -10.42 -19.97
C PHE A 84 0.26 -11.40 -18.79
N LEU A 85 0.97 -12.51 -18.90
CA LEU A 85 1.01 -13.59 -17.90
C LEU A 85 2.43 -13.75 -17.37
N VAL A 86 2.60 -13.89 -16.05
CA VAL A 86 3.94 -14.09 -15.47
C VAL A 86 4.32 -15.56 -15.49
N GLU A 87 5.47 -15.87 -16.09
CA GLU A 87 6.08 -17.19 -16.10
C GLU A 87 7.37 -17.17 -15.26
N HIS A 88 7.39 -17.95 -14.17
CA HIS A 88 8.59 -18.13 -13.35
C HIS A 88 9.42 -19.29 -13.88
N LEU A 89 10.58 -18.97 -14.42
CA LEU A 89 11.57 -19.97 -14.83
C LEU A 89 12.48 -20.36 -13.67
N GLU A 90 13.09 -21.54 -13.80
CA GLU A 90 14.17 -21.98 -12.90
C GLU A 90 15.46 -21.18 -13.19
N VAL A 91 16.13 -20.78 -12.12
CA VAL A 91 17.39 -20.03 -12.22
C VAL A 91 18.56 -21.02 -12.29
N SER A 92 19.22 -21.10 -13.44
CA SER A 92 20.38 -21.98 -13.62
C SER A 92 21.69 -21.41 -13.06
N THR A 93 21.80 -20.08 -12.98
CA THR A 93 23.03 -19.39 -12.59
C THR A 93 22.97 -18.92 -11.13
N PRO A 94 23.80 -19.45 -10.22
CA PRO A 94 23.70 -19.18 -8.78
C PRO A 94 23.75 -17.69 -8.39
N ARG A 95 24.45 -16.86 -9.18
CA ARG A 95 24.55 -15.41 -8.96
C ARG A 95 23.19 -14.70 -9.00
N TYR A 96 22.22 -15.23 -9.75
CA TYR A 96 20.93 -14.60 -9.95
C TYR A 96 19.83 -15.14 -9.03
N THR A 97 20.13 -16.12 -8.18
CA THR A 97 19.13 -16.72 -7.27
C THR A 97 18.52 -15.70 -6.31
N GLU A 98 19.34 -14.83 -5.73
CA GLU A 98 18.85 -13.79 -4.81
C GLU A 98 18.02 -12.73 -5.55
N LEU A 99 18.47 -12.29 -6.73
CA LEU A 99 17.72 -11.34 -7.55
C LEU A 99 16.37 -11.91 -8.00
N ASP A 100 16.32 -13.17 -8.42
CA ASP A 100 15.06 -13.85 -8.78
C ASP A 100 14.11 -13.96 -7.59
N GLN A 101 14.62 -14.29 -6.40
CA GLN A 101 13.82 -14.30 -5.18
C GLN A 101 13.25 -12.92 -4.88
N GLN A 102 14.05 -11.85 -5.01
CA GLN A 102 13.58 -10.49 -4.82
C GLN A 102 12.48 -10.13 -5.83
N VAL A 103 12.68 -10.43 -7.12
CA VAL A 103 11.69 -10.21 -8.18
C VAL A 103 10.36 -10.87 -7.84
N LYS A 104 10.39 -12.13 -7.38
CA LYS A 104 9.21 -12.91 -6.99
C LYS A 104 8.54 -12.38 -5.72
N ASN A 105 9.33 -12.09 -4.70
CA ASN A 105 8.83 -11.62 -3.40
C ASN A 105 8.17 -10.24 -3.52
N GLU A 106 8.75 -9.35 -4.32
CA GLU A 106 8.23 -8.01 -4.59
C GLU A 106 7.13 -8.02 -5.66
N ARG A 107 6.87 -9.18 -6.30
CA ARG A 107 5.86 -9.33 -7.35
C ARG A 107 6.05 -8.34 -8.51
N LEU A 108 7.30 -8.11 -8.92
CA LEU A 108 7.65 -7.07 -9.88
C LEU A 108 7.01 -7.31 -11.24
N LEU A 109 7.07 -8.56 -11.73
CA LEU A 109 6.49 -8.89 -13.05
C LEU A 109 4.97 -8.92 -13.01
N GLU A 110 4.38 -9.33 -11.88
CA GLU A 110 2.94 -9.39 -11.68
C GLU A 110 2.36 -7.98 -11.64
N SER A 111 2.99 -7.07 -10.90
CA SER A 111 2.60 -5.67 -10.87
C SER A 111 2.72 -5.01 -12.25
N ALA A 112 3.76 -5.35 -13.03
CA ALA A 112 3.91 -4.88 -14.40
C ALA A 112 2.82 -5.45 -15.31
N ALA A 113 2.56 -6.77 -15.26
CA ALA A 113 1.52 -7.43 -16.03
C ALA A 113 0.14 -6.82 -15.76
N GLU A 114 -0.22 -6.65 -14.49
CA GLU A 114 -1.49 -6.03 -14.09
C GLU A 114 -1.66 -4.61 -14.64
N GLN A 115 -0.61 -3.80 -14.60
CA GLN A 115 -0.65 -2.44 -15.15
C GLN A 115 -0.80 -2.45 -16.67
N LEU A 116 -0.11 -3.36 -17.35
CA LEU A 116 -0.18 -3.48 -18.80
C LEU A 116 -1.54 -4.01 -19.28
N ASN A 117 -2.11 -5.02 -18.60
CA ASN A 117 -3.44 -5.57 -18.93
C ASN A 117 -4.55 -4.51 -18.77
N ARG A 118 -4.41 -3.59 -17.81
CA ARG A 118 -5.36 -2.46 -17.69
C ARG A 118 -5.20 -1.41 -18.79
N ALA A 119 -4.01 -1.31 -19.38
CA ALA A 119 -3.67 -0.25 -20.33
C ALA A 119 -3.80 -0.66 -21.79
N LEU A 120 -3.74 -1.96 -22.09
CA LEU A 120 -3.58 -2.49 -23.45
C LEU A 120 -4.63 -3.57 -23.75
N ILE A 121 -5.19 -3.52 -24.95
CA ILE A 121 -6.03 -4.58 -25.53
C ILE A 121 -5.11 -5.47 -26.35
N LEU A 122 -5.02 -6.76 -26.01
CA LEU A 122 -4.13 -7.70 -26.67
C LEU A 122 -4.90 -8.69 -27.54
N PRO A 123 -4.33 -9.12 -28.67
CA PRO A 123 -4.94 -10.18 -29.48
C PRO A 123 -4.70 -11.59 -28.90
N HIS A 124 -3.65 -11.77 -28.09
CA HIS A 124 -3.23 -13.05 -27.53
C HIS A 124 -2.41 -12.85 -26.25
N ASP A 125 -2.26 -13.91 -25.46
CA ASP A 125 -1.43 -13.90 -24.26
C ASP A 125 0.06 -13.69 -24.58
N ILE A 126 0.74 -12.95 -23.71
CA ILE A 126 2.17 -12.65 -23.78
C ILE A 126 2.84 -13.00 -22.45
N PRO A 127 3.62 -14.10 -22.38
CA PRO A 127 4.37 -14.43 -21.17
C PRO A 127 5.47 -13.40 -20.87
N LEU A 128 5.53 -12.95 -19.62
CA LEU A 128 6.60 -12.15 -19.03
C LEU A 128 7.47 -13.04 -18.15
N ARG A 129 8.79 -12.99 -18.34
CA ARG A 129 9.73 -13.82 -17.58
C ARG A 129 11.08 -13.17 -17.41
N THR A 130 11.79 -13.62 -16.38
CA THR A 130 13.19 -13.29 -16.14
C THR A 130 14.10 -14.48 -16.44
N LYS A 131 15.26 -14.23 -17.02
CA LYS A 131 16.22 -15.27 -17.40
C LYS A 131 17.66 -14.74 -17.42
N ASP A 132 18.62 -15.64 -17.23
CA ASP A 132 20.02 -15.40 -17.62
C ASP A 132 20.14 -15.43 -19.15
N CYS A 133 20.58 -14.33 -19.74
CA CYS A 133 20.68 -14.18 -21.19
C CYS A 133 22.12 -13.99 -21.69
N ASN A 134 23.08 -13.81 -20.79
CA ASN A 134 24.45 -13.36 -21.10
C ASN A 134 24.52 -12.01 -21.84
N GLN A 135 23.50 -11.15 -21.68
CA GLN A 135 23.45 -9.83 -22.29
C GLN A 135 22.57 -8.86 -21.49
N VAL A 136 22.96 -7.60 -21.45
CA VAL A 136 22.21 -6.51 -20.79
C VAL A 136 21.05 -6.09 -21.69
N ASN A 137 19.95 -6.84 -21.68
CA ASN A 137 18.82 -6.61 -22.59
C ASN A 137 17.46 -7.03 -22.00
N ALA A 138 16.38 -6.60 -22.64
CA ALA A 138 15.05 -7.15 -22.50
C ALA A 138 14.42 -7.20 -23.90
N PHE A 139 13.90 -8.34 -24.31
CA PHE A 139 13.50 -8.54 -25.70
C PHE A 139 12.20 -9.34 -25.82
N TYR A 140 11.48 -9.06 -26.90
CA TYR A 140 10.35 -9.85 -27.35
C TYR A 140 10.82 -10.96 -28.29
N SER A 141 10.38 -12.19 -28.04
CA SER A 141 10.62 -13.34 -28.90
C SER A 141 9.34 -13.64 -29.70
N PRO A 142 9.34 -13.46 -31.03
CA PRO A 142 8.15 -13.71 -31.85
C PRO A 142 7.80 -15.20 -31.97
N GLY A 143 8.78 -16.09 -31.75
CA GLY A 143 8.59 -17.54 -31.89
C GLY A 143 7.62 -18.12 -30.86
N ASP A 144 7.74 -17.67 -29.61
CA ASP A 144 6.88 -18.09 -28.50
C ASP A 144 6.04 -16.94 -27.92
N ARG A 145 6.06 -15.78 -28.60
CA ARG A 145 5.31 -14.56 -28.25
C ARG A 145 5.51 -14.14 -26.79
N SER A 146 6.76 -14.14 -26.34
CA SER A 146 7.12 -13.85 -24.95
C SER A 146 8.00 -12.61 -24.84
N ILE A 147 7.99 -11.96 -23.67
CA ILE A 147 8.95 -10.94 -23.29
C ILE A 147 9.87 -11.53 -22.22
N THR A 148 11.17 -11.47 -22.49
CA THR A 148 12.20 -11.91 -21.55
C THR A 148 13.01 -10.72 -21.07
N ILE A 149 13.01 -10.50 -19.76
CA ILE A 149 13.86 -9.51 -19.08
C ILE A 149 15.11 -10.24 -18.59
N CYS A 150 16.29 -9.82 -19.07
CA CYS A 150 17.53 -10.47 -18.67
C CYS A 150 17.99 -10.01 -17.29
N TYR A 151 18.47 -10.91 -16.43
CA TYR A 151 18.96 -10.55 -15.10
C TYR A 151 20.10 -9.53 -15.15
N GLU A 152 20.92 -9.58 -16.20
CA GLU A 152 22.00 -8.63 -16.47
C GLU A 152 21.49 -7.20 -16.66
N LEU A 153 20.31 -7.02 -17.26
CA LEU A 153 19.70 -5.71 -17.41
C LEU A 153 19.29 -5.13 -16.06
N MET A 154 18.67 -5.96 -15.22
CA MET A 154 18.24 -5.55 -13.88
C MET A 154 19.45 -5.17 -13.02
N GLU A 155 20.50 -5.99 -13.04
CA GLU A 155 21.74 -5.70 -12.33
C GLU A 155 22.43 -4.43 -12.86
N HIS A 156 22.39 -4.22 -14.18
CA HIS A 156 22.96 -3.02 -14.81
C HIS A 156 22.23 -1.75 -14.34
N PHE A 157 20.90 -1.74 -14.36
CA PHE A 157 20.14 -0.59 -13.86
C PHE A 157 20.31 -0.39 -12.36
N TYR A 158 20.35 -1.46 -11.56
CA TYR A 158 20.65 -1.35 -10.13
C TYR A 158 22.00 -0.66 -9.90
N LYS A 159 23.04 -1.04 -10.64
CA LYS A 159 24.37 -0.41 -10.55
C LYS A 159 24.34 1.06 -10.94
N ILE A 160 23.65 1.41 -12.03
CA ILE A 160 23.51 2.81 -12.47
C ILE A 160 22.77 3.63 -11.41
N PHE A 161 21.60 3.18 -10.95
CA PHE A 161 20.81 3.94 -9.98
C PHE A 161 21.53 4.08 -8.64
N LYS A 162 22.27 3.04 -8.22
CA LYS A 162 23.10 3.13 -7.03
C LYS A 162 24.28 4.09 -7.19
N SER A 163 24.86 4.22 -8.38
CA SER A 163 26.03 5.08 -8.60
C SER A 163 25.67 6.56 -8.74
N VAL A 164 24.47 6.86 -9.24
CA VAL A 164 23.99 8.25 -9.44
C VAL A 164 23.02 8.71 -8.35
N GLY A 165 22.65 7.83 -7.42
CA GLY A 165 21.75 8.14 -6.32
C GLY A 165 22.37 9.10 -5.32
N ASN A 166 21.71 10.22 -5.07
CA ASN A 166 21.99 11.09 -3.93
C ASN A 166 21.54 10.39 -2.64
N SER A 167 22.12 10.76 -1.48
CA SER A 167 21.54 10.36 -0.20
C SER A 167 20.13 10.96 -0.03
N ASP A 168 19.30 10.36 0.81
CA ASP A 168 17.94 10.86 1.08
C ASP A 168 17.94 12.35 1.47
N ASP A 169 18.92 12.77 2.28
CA ASP A 169 19.12 14.17 2.67
C ASP A 169 19.40 15.10 1.47
N GLN A 170 20.04 14.59 0.42
CA GLN A 170 20.43 15.33 -0.78
C GLN A 170 19.43 15.15 -1.95
N ALA A 171 18.39 14.35 -1.78
CA ALA A 171 17.43 14.06 -2.84
C ALA A 171 16.48 15.25 -3.12
N TYR A 172 16.27 16.12 -2.13
CA TYR A 172 15.32 17.24 -2.20
C TYR A 172 15.97 18.62 -2.40
N ASP A 173 17.30 18.70 -2.44
CA ASP A 173 18.07 19.95 -2.51
C ASP A 173 18.22 20.52 -3.94
N LYS A 174 17.27 20.27 -4.85
CA LYS A 174 17.32 20.72 -6.25
C LYS A 174 16.48 21.96 -6.55
#